data_AF-A0A6L9ISL9-F1
#
_entry.id   AF-A0A6L9ISL9-F1
#
_cell.length_a   1.000
_cell.length_b   1.000
_cell.length_c   1.000
_cell.angle_alpha   90.00
_cell.angle_beta   90.00
_cell.angle_gamma   90.00
#
_symmetry.space_group_name_H-M   'P 1'
#
loop_
_entity.id
_entity.type
_entity.pdbx_description
1 polymer ?
#
loop_
_entity_poly.entity_id
_entity_poly.type
_entity_poly.pdbx_seq_one_letter_code
_entity_poly.pdbx_strand_id
1 'polypeptide(L)'
;MNPRPLKTALLANAAFSSLSGLALVGFSPSIVDVIGTGTPTLYQIIGLGLLGFAGLVAWTATRQPINPFVAALISGADFLWVLGTFLLIVLASSALQPAGIVTLIVVAGIVLFFGLRQLQGINRMYAVPGTPNTHKLCVAVETPEAADTLWPLIADLASIQTYSPNLTQVILRDDAQPGVDAVRQCTDVNGKTWGEHCQLYDPQARKVEFAFLADEPGFPYPFKTMVGGWEVVPNGNGSIVNIWFEVTPKYGLAHPIILAVMAKDLARSFAEVVARMAAAGRGETVPVAVKLADRGITGQLAACS
;
A
#
# COMPACT_ATOMS: atom_id res chain seq x y z
N MET A 1 -1.50 -5.09 12.64
CA MET A 1 -0.59 -4.09 12.03
C MET A 1 0.20 -3.37 13.11
N ASN A 2 1.53 -3.22 12.95
CA ASN A 2 2.35 -2.42 13.88
C ASN A 2 2.87 -1.15 13.17
N PRO A 3 2.19 0.00 13.33
CA PRO A 3 2.59 1.24 12.64
C PRO A 3 3.74 1.96 13.35
N ARG A 4 4.15 1.55 14.56
CA ARG A 4 5.13 2.29 15.38
C ARG A 4 6.47 2.50 14.67
N PRO A 5 7.09 1.50 14.02
CA PRO A 5 8.36 1.70 13.34
C PRO A 5 8.28 2.75 12.22
N LEU A 6 7.20 2.71 11.43
CA LEU A 6 6.99 3.68 10.35
C LEU A 6 6.75 5.09 10.92
N LYS A 7 5.90 5.20 11.95
CA LYS A 7 5.61 6.48 12.61
C LYS A 7 6.88 7.11 13.16
N THR A 8 7.72 6.33 13.85
CA THR A 8 8.99 6.82 14.40
C THR A 8 9.94 7.27 13.29
N ALA A 9 10.07 6.51 12.20
CA ALA A 9 10.92 6.90 11.08
C ALA A 9 10.45 8.20 10.41
N LEU A 10 9.14 8.35 10.18
CA LEU A 10 8.57 9.57 9.59
C LEU A 10 8.76 10.78 10.52
N LEU A 11 8.46 10.66 11.82
CA LEU A 11 8.62 11.77 12.77
C LEU A 11 10.09 12.18 12.94
N ALA A 12 11.02 11.22 12.94
CA ALA A 12 12.44 11.52 13.00
C ALA A 12 12.92 12.26 11.74
N ASN A 13 12.45 11.85 10.55
CA ASN A 13 12.73 12.57 9.31
C ASN A 13 12.14 13.99 9.34
N ALA A 14 10.88 14.13 9.76
CA ALA A 14 10.25 15.44 9.89
C ALA A 14 11.06 16.38 10.81
N ALA A 15 11.49 15.89 11.98
CA ALA A 15 12.30 16.66 12.90
C ALA A 15 13.65 17.09 12.29
N PHE A 16 14.36 16.15 11.64
CA PHE A 16 15.63 16.46 10.98
C PHE A 16 15.47 17.46 9.83
N SER A 17 14.43 17.28 9.01
CA SER A 17 14.09 18.18 7.91
C SER A 17 13.71 19.58 8.43
N SER A 18 12.98 19.67 9.54
CA SER A 18 12.69 20.95 10.20
C SER A 18 13.93 21.64 10.71
N LEU A 19 14.82 20.94 11.42
CA LEU A 19 16.08 21.50 11.93
C LEU A 19 16.97 21.98 10.79
N SER A 20 17.09 21.18 9.72
CA SER A 20 17.86 21.54 8.53
C SER A 20 17.26 22.75 7.81
N GLY A 21 15.93 22.79 7.65
CA GLY A 21 15.22 23.92 7.06
C GLY A 21 15.39 25.22 7.85
N LEU A 22 15.25 25.16 9.18
CA LEU A 22 15.50 26.30 10.06
C LEU A 22 16.95 26.77 9.98
N ALA A 23 17.91 25.85 9.93
CA ALA A 23 19.32 26.20 9.81
C ALA A 23 19.62 26.92 8.49
N LEU A 24 19.08 26.42 7.38
CA LEU A 24 19.20 27.04 6.06
C LEU A 24 18.57 28.43 5.98
N VAL A 25 17.43 28.64 6.63
CA VAL A 25 16.78 29.96 6.67
C VAL A 25 17.56 30.94 7.55
N GLY A 26 17.89 30.54 8.78
CA GLY A 26 18.47 31.41 9.79
C GLY A 26 19.98 31.67 9.67
N PHE A 27 20.73 30.72 9.10
CA PHE A 27 22.20 30.76 9.02
C PHE A 27 22.72 30.64 7.59
N SER A 28 21.91 31.04 6.60
CA SER A 28 22.25 30.93 5.17
C SER A 28 23.62 31.52 4.79
N PRO A 29 24.07 32.70 5.28
CA PRO A 29 25.40 33.21 4.94
C PRO A 29 26.52 32.27 5.40
N SER A 30 26.47 31.80 6.65
CA SER A 30 27.46 30.87 7.19
C SER A 30 27.46 29.52 6.47
N ILE A 31 26.29 29.06 6.00
CA ILE A 31 26.19 27.82 5.22
C ILE A 31 26.78 28.02 3.81
N VAL A 32 26.59 29.17 3.18
CA VAL A 32 27.27 29.51 1.91
C VAL A 32 28.79 29.43 2.09
N ASP A 33 29.31 29.98 3.19
CA ASP A 33 30.76 29.97 3.46
C ASP A 33 31.30 28.55 3.65
N VAL A 34 30.55 27.65 4.31
CA VAL A 34 30.95 26.25 4.51
C VAL A 34 30.84 25.42 3.23
N ILE A 35 29.76 25.61 2.45
CA ILE A 35 29.53 24.86 1.22
C ILE A 35 30.46 25.35 0.10
N GLY A 36 30.77 26.64 0.07
CA GLY A 36 31.66 27.27 -0.90
C GLY A 36 31.00 27.75 -2.19
N THR A 37 29.68 27.60 -2.33
CA THR A 37 28.94 28.02 -3.54
C THR A 37 27.50 28.41 -3.24
N GLY A 38 26.85 29.08 -4.18
CA GLY A 38 25.46 29.54 -4.10
C GLY A 38 25.29 30.91 -3.45
N THR A 39 24.05 31.30 -3.22
CA THR A 39 23.69 32.57 -2.57
C THR A 39 22.83 32.32 -1.33
N PRO A 40 22.87 33.19 -0.31
CA PRO A 40 22.03 33.02 0.88
C PRO A 40 20.55 32.83 0.55
N THR A 41 20.03 33.56 -0.44
CA THR A 41 18.65 33.46 -0.93
C THR A 41 18.32 32.06 -1.45
N LEU A 42 19.22 31.42 -2.19
CA LEU A 42 19.01 30.05 -2.67
C LEU A 42 18.84 29.08 -1.49
N TYR A 43 19.73 29.16 -0.49
CA TYR A 43 19.65 28.31 0.70
C TYR A 43 18.37 28.59 1.51
N GLN A 44 17.93 29.85 1.63
CA GLN A 44 16.66 30.19 2.27
C GLN A 44 15.46 29.56 1.55
N ILE A 45 15.43 29.60 0.22
CA ILE A 45 14.37 28.97 -0.58
C ILE A 45 14.35 27.46 -0.33
N ILE A 46 15.52 26.82 -0.37
CA ILE A 46 15.66 25.38 -0.06
C ILE A 46 15.18 25.09 1.37
N GLY A 47 15.57 25.93 2.33
CA GLY A 47 15.16 25.79 3.73
C GLY A 47 13.65 25.89 3.94
N LEU A 48 12.99 26.85 3.29
CA LEU A 48 11.52 26.97 3.29
C LEU A 48 10.86 25.74 2.65
N GLY A 49 11.43 25.22 1.55
CA GLY A 49 11.00 23.97 0.93
C GLY A 49 11.08 22.77 1.89
N LEU A 50 12.19 22.64 2.62
CA LEU A 50 12.36 21.59 3.64
C LEU A 50 11.37 21.73 4.79
N LEU A 51 11.01 22.95 5.21
CA LEU A 51 9.99 23.15 6.24
C LEU A 51 8.60 22.71 5.76
N GLY A 52 8.23 23.02 4.51
CA GLY A 52 7.01 22.53 3.88
C GLY A 52 6.98 21.00 3.79
N PHE A 53 8.10 20.40 3.35
CA PHE A 53 8.26 18.95 3.31
C PHE A 53 8.14 18.31 4.70
N ALA A 54 8.82 18.86 5.71
CA ALA A 54 8.73 18.39 7.09
C ALA A 54 7.29 18.41 7.63
N GLY A 55 6.52 19.46 7.30
CA GLY A 55 5.09 19.55 7.62
C GLY A 55 4.27 18.42 7.00
N LEU A 56 4.49 18.11 5.72
CA LEU A 56 3.84 16.99 5.03
C LEU A 56 4.19 15.64 5.68
N VAL A 57 5.47 15.43 6.01
CA VAL A 57 5.93 14.19 6.65
C VAL A 57 5.32 14.03 8.05
N ALA A 58 5.31 15.09 8.86
CA ALA A 58 4.70 15.08 10.20
C ALA A 58 3.18 14.85 10.14
N TRP A 59 2.49 15.51 9.21
CA TRP A 59 1.06 15.28 8.97
C TRP A 59 0.79 13.82 8.57
N THR A 60 1.59 13.25 7.67
CA THR A 60 1.45 11.84 7.27
C THR A 60 1.68 10.90 8.45
N ALA A 61 2.67 11.17 9.30
CA ALA A 61 3.01 10.36 10.47
C ALA A 61 1.95 10.40 11.59
N THR A 62 1.11 11.44 11.63
CA THR A 62 0.11 11.64 12.68
C THR A 62 -1.28 11.14 12.30
N ARG A 63 -1.50 10.78 11.02
CA ARG A 63 -2.74 10.15 10.56
C ARG A 63 -2.94 8.75 11.15
N GLN A 64 -4.19 8.41 11.43
CA GLN A 64 -4.62 7.07 11.78
C GLN A 64 -5.74 6.63 10.82
N PRO A 65 -5.53 5.59 10.01
CA PRO A 65 -4.26 4.88 9.78
C PRO A 65 -3.23 5.72 9.01
N ILE A 66 -1.94 5.36 9.12
CA ILE A 66 -0.88 5.96 8.30
C ILE A 66 -1.02 5.42 6.87
N ASN A 67 -1.03 6.30 5.88
CA ASN A 67 -1.08 5.89 4.48
C ASN A 67 0.30 5.40 4.00
N PRO A 68 0.49 4.10 3.72
CA PRO A 68 1.80 3.56 3.33
C PRO A 68 2.24 4.03 1.95
N PHE A 69 1.31 4.32 1.03
CA PHE A 69 1.63 4.85 -0.30
C PHE A 69 2.27 6.23 -0.19
N VAL A 70 1.69 7.13 0.61
CA VAL A 70 2.28 8.45 0.86
C VAL A 70 3.64 8.32 1.56
N ALA A 71 3.77 7.40 2.51
CA ALA A 71 5.06 7.13 3.16
C ALA A 71 6.13 6.60 2.18
N ALA A 72 5.74 5.78 1.20
CA ALA A 72 6.64 5.32 0.14
C ALA A 72 7.05 6.48 -0.80
N LEU A 73 6.14 7.41 -1.13
CA LEU A 73 6.46 8.61 -1.90
C LEU A 73 7.44 9.52 -1.15
N ILE A 74 7.27 9.69 0.17
CA ILE A 74 8.22 10.43 1.03
C ILE A 74 9.61 9.77 0.95
N SER A 75 9.69 8.45 1.10
CA SER A 75 10.96 7.73 0.96
C SER A 75 11.57 7.89 -0.44
N GLY A 76 10.74 7.92 -1.49
CA GLY A 76 11.20 8.20 -2.84
C GLY A 76 11.78 9.61 -2.99
N ALA A 77 11.17 10.62 -2.36
CA ALA A 77 11.70 11.98 -2.30
C ALA A 77 13.02 12.06 -1.55
N ASP A 78 13.16 11.32 -0.43
CA ASP A 78 14.43 11.20 0.31
C ASP A 78 15.54 10.63 -0.58
N PHE A 79 15.27 9.57 -1.36
CA PHE A 79 16.26 9.01 -2.28
C PHE A 79 16.59 9.97 -3.43
N LEU A 80 15.61 10.70 -3.95
CA LEU A 80 15.84 11.71 -4.98
C LEU A 80 16.73 12.85 -4.46
N TRP A 81 16.56 13.26 -3.20
CA TRP A 81 17.43 14.24 -2.54
C TRP A 81 18.87 13.75 -2.43
N VAL A 82 19.06 12.49 -2.02
CA VAL A 82 20.38 11.85 -1.93
C VAL A 82 21.05 11.77 -3.30
N LEU A 83 20.30 11.36 -4.33
CA LEU A 83 20.80 11.31 -5.71
C LEU A 83 21.17 12.72 -6.22
N GLY A 84 20.32 13.72 -5.97
CA GLY A 84 20.59 15.11 -6.31
C GLY A 84 21.85 15.64 -5.61
N THR A 85 22.05 15.28 -4.35
CA THR A 85 23.26 15.65 -3.59
C THR A 85 24.51 15.00 -4.19
N PHE A 86 24.43 13.72 -4.56
CA PHE A 86 25.54 13.03 -5.23
C PHE A 86 25.89 13.68 -6.58
N LEU A 87 24.88 13.98 -7.41
CA LEU A 87 25.07 14.66 -8.69
C LEU A 87 25.68 16.05 -8.50
N LEU A 88 25.24 16.81 -7.50
CA LEU A 88 25.81 18.12 -7.17
C LEU A 88 27.30 17.99 -6.83
N ILE A 89 27.68 17.01 -5.99
CA ILE A 89 29.08 16.79 -5.61
C ILE A 89 29.93 16.44 -6.83
N VAL A 90 29.46 15.55 -7.71
CA VAL A 90 30.22 15.13 -8.89
C VAL A 90 30.38 16.27 -9.89
N LEU A 91 29.29 16.94 -10.23
CA LEU A 91 29.25 17.96 -11.29
C LEU A 91 29.83 19.30 -10.86
N ALA A 92 29.77 19.63 -9.57
CA ALA A 92 30.25 20.90 -9.01
C ALA A 92 31.43 20.73 -8.05
N SER A 93 32.12 19.59 -8.06
CA SER A 93 33.25 19.28 -7.14
C SER A 93 34.30 20.39 -7.08
N SER A 94 34.64 21.03 -8.21
CA SER A 94 35.63 22.11 -8.27
C SER A 94 35.14 23.44 -7.68
N ALA A 95 33.82 23.62 -7.54
CA ALA A 95 33.20 24.83 -6.99
C ALA A 95 32.83 24.67 -5.50
N LEU A 96 32.89 23.44 -4.97
CA LEU A 96 32.56 23.14 -3.57
C LEU A 96 33.80 23.19 -2.69
N GLN A 97 33.64 23.67 -1.46
CA GLN A 97 34.69 23.52 -0.46
C GLN A 97 34.78 22.08 0.05
N PRO A 98 35.97 21.60 0.46
CA PRO A 98 36.12 20.27 1.05
C PRO A 98 35.22 20.05 2.27
N ALA A 99 35.10 21.05 3.14
CA ALA A 99 34.17 21.02 4.28
C ALA A 99 32.72 20.86 3.81
N GLY A 100 32.32 21.60 2.77
CA GLY A 100 31.01 21.52 2.15
C GLY A 100 30.67 20.14 1.59
N ILE A 101 31.61 19.49 0.89
CA ILE A 101 31.44 18.13 0.37
C ILE A 101 31.16 17.16 1.53
N VAL A 102 31.95 17.23 2.61
CA VAL A 102 31.75 16.37 3.79
C VAL A 102 30.38 16.63 4.42
N THR A 103 29.97 17.90 4.58
CA THR A 103 28.64 18.26 5.10
C THR A 103 27.52 17.67 4.24
N LEU A 104 27.60 17.81 2.92
CA LEU A 104 26.62 17.27 1.98
C LEU A 104 26.52 15.74 2.06
N ILE A 105 27.65 15.04 2.14
CA ILE A 105 27.70 13.58 2.30
C ILE A 105 27.03 13.15 3.61
N VAL A 106 27.32 13.82 4.72
CA VAL A 106 26.74 13.50 6.03
C VAL A 106 25.22 13.69 6.00
N VAL A 107 24.74 14.82 5.49
CA VAL A 107 23.30 15.09 5.35
C VAL A 107 22.63 14.05 4.46
N ALA A 108 23.21 13.73 3.30
CA ALA A 108 22.70 12.71 2.40
C ALA A 108 22.65 11.33 3.06
N GLY A 109 23.67 10.96 3.86
CA GLY A 109 23.68 9.72 4.62
C GLY A 109 22.54 9.63 5.64
N ILE A 110 22.25 10.73 6.34
CA ILE A 110 21.13 10.80 7.31
C ILE A 110 19.77 10.69 6.59
N VAL A 111 19.59 11.41 5.48
CA VAL A 111 18.36 11.35 4.67
C VAL A 111 18.15 9.95 4.09
N LEU A 112 19.22 9.32 3.56
CA LEU A 112 19.19 7.94 3.08
C LEU A 112 18.76 6.98 4.20
N PHE A 113 19.32 7.15 5.40
CA PHE A 113 18.93 6.36 6.57
C PHE A 113 17.43 6.49 6.86
N PHE A 114 16.86 7.70 6.81
CA PHE A 114 15.41 7.87 7.01
C PHE A 114 14.58 7.19 5.93
N GLY A 115 14.91 7.37 4.64
CA GLY A 115 14.20 6.70 3.55
C GLY A 115 14.20 5.17 3.71
N LEU A 116 15.36 4.59 4.03
CA LEU A 116 15.47 3.15 4.30
C LEU A 116 14.64 2.70 5.50
N ARG A 117 14.61 3.49 6.58
CA ARG A 117 13.83 3.17 7.79
C ARG A 117 12.32 3.29 7.57
N GLN A 118 11.88 4.20 6.70
CA GLN A 118 10.48 4.29 6.28
C GLN A 118 10.08 3.05 5.48
N LEU A 119 10.88 2.61 4.50
CA LEU A 119 10.60 1.37 3.77
C LEU A 119 10.59 0.14 4.69
N GLN A 120 11.54 0.03 5.63
CA GLN A 120 11.51 -1.01 6.66
C GLN A 120 10.25 -0.94 7.53
N GLY A 121 9.78 0.27 7.85
CA GLY A 121 8.55 0.49 8.60
C GLY A 121 7.31 0.01 7.86
N ILE A 122 7.21 0.29 6.56
CA ILE A 122 6.14 -0.22 5.68
C ILE A 122 6.19 -1.74 5.65
N ASN A 123 7.38 -2.32 5.45
CA ASN A 123 7.56 -3.78 5.42
C ASN A 123 7.07 -4.47 6.70
N ARG A 124 7.39 -3.89 7.86
CA ARG A 124 6.99 -4.42 9.18
C ARG A 124 5.52 -4.20 9.51
N MET A 125 4.84 -3.26 8.85
CA MET A 125 3.42 -2.99 9.09
C MET A 125 2.56 -4.19 8.72
N TYR A 126 2.93 -4.87 7.63
CA TYR A 126 2.22 -5.99 7.03
C TYR A 126 2.87 -7.35 7.29
N ALA A 127 4.04 -7.40 7.92
CA ALA A 127 4.76 -8.65 8.17
C ALA A 127 3.92 -9.63 8.99
N VAL A 128 3.91 -10.90 8.58
CA VAL A 128 3.28 -11.99 9.30
C VAL A 128 4.29 -12.56 10.33
N PRO A 129 3.94 -12.63 11.63
CA PRO A 129 4.84 -13.20 12.63
C PRO A 129 5.17 -14.66 12.32
N GLY A 130 6.46 -15.01 12.38
CA GLY A 130 6.92 -16.39 12.19
C GLY A 130 7.13 -16.82 10.73
N THR A 131 6.70 -16.03 9.74
CA THR A 131 6.88 -16.33 8.30
C THR A 131 7.75 -15.24 7.63
N PRO A 132 9.04 -15.52 7.38
CA PRO A 132 9.96 -14.54 6.79
C PRO A 132 9.51 -14.07 5.41
N ASN A 133 9.54 -12.75 5.18
CA ASN A 133 9.18 -12.12 3.91
C ASN A 133 7.74 -12.37 3.45
N THR A 134 6.86 -12.77 4.37
CA THR A 134 5.43 -12.94 4.11
C THR A 134 4.67 -11.77 4.72
N HIS A 135 3.73 -11.24 3.93
CA HIS A 135 3.01 -10.03 4.27
C HIS A 135 1.51 -10.25 4.11
N LYS A 136 0.72 -9.83 5.10
CA LYS A 136 -0.74 -9.95 5.09
C LYS A 136 -1.37 -8.56 5.06
N LEU A 137 -2.16 -8.29 4.02
CA LEU A 137 -3.00 -7.10 3.90
C LEU A 137 -4.44 -7.52 4.15
N CYS A 138 -5.14 -6.76 4.99
CA CYS A 138 -6.52 -7.03 5.32
C CYS A 138 -7.36 -5.78 5.08
N VAL A 139 -8.55 -6.00 4.53
CA VAL A 139 -9.57 -4.99 4.28
C VAL A 139 -10.81 -5.43 5.04
N ALA A 140 -11.39 -4.51 5.82
CA ALA A 140 -12.73 -4.68 6.36
C ALA A 140 -13.66 -3.74 5.59
N VAL A 141 -14.74 -4.30 5.05
CA VAL A 141 -15.82 -3.54 4.43
C VAL A 141 -17.07 -3.66 5.29
N GLU A 142 -17.47 -2.56 5.92
CA GLU A 142 -18.72 -2.47 6.66
C GLU A 142 -19.87 -2.14 5.71
N THR A 143 -20.98 -2.84 5.87
CA THR A 143 -22.11 -2.78 4.94
C THR A 143 -23.42 -3.06 5.69
N PRO A 144 -24.53 -2.34 5.41
CA PRO A 144 -25.81 -2.54 6.10
C PRO A 144 -26.50 -3.86 5.72
N GLU A 145 -26.03 -4.54 4.68
CA GLU A 145 -26.60 -5.78 4.18
C GLU A 145 -26.28 -6.97 5.10
N ALA A 146 -27.26 -7.86 5.25
CA ALA A 146 -27.12 -9.05 6.06
C ALA A 146 -26.09 -10.02 5.47
N ALA A 147 -25.35 -10.70 6.35
CA ALA A 147 -24.37 -11.69 5.95
C ALA A 147 -24.97 -12.80 5.06
N ASP A 148 -26.21 -13.21 5.34
CA ASP A 148 -26.94 -14.23 4.57
C ASP A 148 -27.37 -13.76 3.17
N THR A 149 -27.42 -12.44 2.95
CA THR A 149 -27.65 -11.87 1.62
C THR A 149 -26.36 -11.85 0.79
N LEU A 150 -25.22 -11.54 1.42
CA LEU A 150 -23.94 -11.40 0.72
C LEU A 150 -23.23 -12.72 0.49
N TRP A 151 -23.30 -13.64 1.46
CA TRP A 151 -22.54 -14.88 1.40
C TRP A 151 -22.84 -15.73 0.14
N PRO A 152 -24.10 -15.94 -0.28
CA PRO A 152 -24.37 -16.69 -1.51
C PRO A 152 -23.71 -16.07 -2.76
N LEU A 153 -23.55 -14.75 -2.80
CA LEU A 153 -22.93 -14.03 -3.93
C LEU A 153 -21.40 -14.16 -3.91
N ILE A 154 -20.80 -14.24 -2.72
CA ILE A 154 -19.35 -14.46 -2.54
C ILE A 154 -19.00 -15.94 -2.76
N ALA A 155 -19.86 -16.84 -2.29
CA ALA A 155 -19.71 -18.29 -2.39
C ALA A 155 -19.88 -18.80 -3.84
N ASP A 156 -20.60 -18.07 -4.68
CA ASP A 156 -20.63 -18.31 -6.12
C ASP A 156 -19.31 -17.88 -6.78
N LEU A 157 -18.37 -18.82 -6.81
CA LEU A 157 -17.00 -18.60 -7.24
C LEU A 157 -16.87 -18.09 -8.67
N ALA A 158 -17.79 -18.49 -9.55
CA ALA A 158 -17.77 -18.15 -10.98
C ALA A 158 -18.40 -16.77 -11.25
N SER A 159 -19.39 -16.37 -10.46
CA SER A 159 -20.14 -15.13 -10.70
C SER A 159 -19.42 -13.86 -10.24
N ILE A 160 -18.24 -13.96 -9.61
CA ILE A 160 -17.48 -12.81 -9.09
C ILE A 160 -17.18 -11.75 -10.17
N GLN A 161 -17.05 -12.16 -11.45
CA GLN A 161 -16.89 -11.24 -12.59
C GLN A 161 -18.03 -10.21 -12.72
N THR A 162 -19.23 -10.56 -12.26
CA THR A 162 -20.41 -9.69 -12.31
C THR A 162 -20.24 -8.47 -11.40
N TYR A 163 -19.46 -8.62 -10.33
CA TYR A 163 -19.28 -7.60 -9.29
C TYR A 163 -17.89 -6.96 -9.35
N SER A 164 -16.90 -7.61 -9.96
CA SER A 164 -15.54 -7.09 -10.08
C SER A 164 -15.32 -6.44 -11.45
N PRO A 165 -15.26 -5.09 -11.55
CA PRO A 165 -15.13 -4.40 -12.84
C PRO A 165 -13.79 -4.67 -13.54
N ASN A 166 -12.81 -5.24 -12.83
CA ASN A 166 -11.50 -5.56 -13.37
C ASN A 166 -11.45 -6.95 -14.01
N LEU A 167 -12.50 -7.76 -13.88
CA LEU A 167 -12.57 -9.12 -14.43
C LEU A 167 -13.52 -9.15 -15.63
N THR A 168 -13.08 -9.78 -16.73
CA THR A 168 -13.91 -10.00 -17.93
C THR A 168 -14.47 -11.41 -17.97
N GLN A 169 -13.73 -12.38 -17.44
CA GLN A 169 -14.12 -13.78 -17.45
C GLN A 169 -13.62 -14.51 -16.20
N VAL A 170 -14.49 -15.30 -15.60
CA VAL A 170 -14.18 -16.27 -14.54
C VAL A 170 -14.88 -17.58 -14.87
N ILE A 171 -14.09 -18.65 -14.99
CA ILE A 171 -14.59 -20.01 -15.25
C ILE A 171 -14.05 -20.97 -14.19
N LEU A 172 -14.81 -22.00 -13.85
CA LEU A 172 -14.29 -23.14 -13.11
C LEU A 172 -13.65 -24.10 -14.10
N ARG A 173 -12.41 -24.52 -13.83
CA ARG A 173 -11.71 -25.51 -14.65
C ARG A 173 -12.38 -26.87 -14.48
N ASP A 174 -12.25 -27.71 -15.51
CA ASP A 174 -12.67 -29.11 -15.51
C ASP A 174 -14.15 -29.33 -15.14
N ASP A 175 -15.01 -28.36 -15.47
CA ASP A 175 -16.45 -28.35 -15.14
C ASP A 175 -16.73 -28.54 -13.63
N ALA A 176 -15.77 -28.14 -12.78
CA ALA A 176 -15.86 -28.26 -11.34
C ALA A 176 -17.04 -27.47 -10.78
N GLN A 177 -17.56 -27.95 -9.65
CA GLN A 177 -18.55 -27.21 -8.86
C GLN A 177 -17.86 -26.31 -7.82
N PRO A 178 -18.49 -25.21 -7.39
CA PRO A 178 -17.99 -24.40 -6.27
C PRO A 178 -17.72 -25.25 -5.01
N GLY A 179 -16.52 -25.16 -4.46
CA GLY A 179 -16.15 -25.91 -3.26
C GLY A 179 -14.63 -25.99 -3.06
N VAL A 180 -14.21 -26.76 -2.05
CA VAL A 180 -12.81 -27.12 -1.85
C VAL A 180 -12.29 -27.85 -3.10
N ASP A 181 -11.05 -27.58 -3.46
CA ASP A 181 -10.36 -28.11 -4.64
C ASP A 181 -10.83 -27.60 -6.00
N ALA A 182 -11.89 -26.81 -6.06
CA ALA A 182 -12.25 -26.10 -7.28
C ALA A 182 -11.14 -25.12 -7.67
N VAL A 183 -10.76 -25.11 -8.95
CA VAL A 183 -9.85 -24.12 -9.51
C VAL A 183 -10.64 -23.17 -10.39
N ARG A 184 -10.67 -21.88 -10.02
CA ARG A 184 -11.23 -20.84 -10.89
C ARG A 184 -10.12 -20.16 -11.68
N GLN A 185 -10.37 -19.91 -12.95
CA GLN A 185 -9.50 -19.16 -13.83
C GLN A 185 -10.10 -17.77 -14.07
N CYS A 186 -9.37 -16.75 -13.66
CA CYS A 186 -9.74 -15.36 -13.79
C CYS A 186 -9.02 -14.71 -14.98
N THR A 187 -9.71 -13.84 -15.71
CA THR A 187 -9.16 -13.01 -16.80
C THR A 187 -9.46 -11.55 -16.52
N ASP A 188 -8.45 -10.68 -16.58
CA ASP A 188 -8.64 -9.24 -16.42
C ASP A 188 -9.01 -8.52 -17.73
N VAL A 189 -9.37 -7.25 -17.61
CA VAL A 189 -9.65 -6.35 -18.75
C VAL A 189 -8.48 -6.15 -19.72
N ASN A 190 -7.26 -6.53 -19.34
CA ASN A 190 -6.06 -6.49 -20.18
C ASN A 190 -5.74 -7.85 -20.81
N GLY A 191 -6.60 -8.86 -20.63
CA GLY A 191 -6.41 -10.22 -21.14
C GLY A 191 -5.40 -11.05 -20.36
N LYS A 192 -4.95 -10.60 -19.18
CA LYS A 192 -4.07 -11.39 -18.30
C LYS A 192 -4.88 -12.43 -17.55
N THR A 193 -4.36 -13.64 -17.47
CA THR A 193 -5.06 -14.78 -16.85
C THR A 193 -4.29 -15.35 -15.67
N TRP A 194 -5.00 -15.83 -14.66
CA TRP A 194 -4.41 -16.59 -13.55
C TRP A 194 -5.41 -17.59 -12.97
N GLY A 195 -4.89 -18.66 -12.37
CA GLY A 195 -5.68 -19.64 -11.63
C GLY A 195 -5.69 -19.38 -10.13
N GLU A 196 -6.79 -19.73 -9.48
CA GLU A 196 -6.99 -19.66 -8.03
C GLU A 196 -7.60 -21.00 -7.56
N HIS A 197 -6.85 -21.76 -6.76
CA HIS A 197 -7.28 -23.03 -6.16
C HIS A 197 -7.95 -22.76 -4.82
N CYS A 198 -9.21 -23.17 -4.69
CA CYS A 198 -9.99 -23.04 -3.45
C CYS A 198 -9.49 -24.02 -2.39
N GLN A 199 -8.79 -23.51 -1.37
CA GLN A 199 -8.22 -24.32 -0.29
C GLN A 199 -9.18 -24.48 0.89
N LEU A 200 -10.05 -23.49 1.10
CA LEU A 200 -11.05 -23.51 2.16
C LEU A 200 -12.38 -23.03 1.58
N TYR A 201 -13.45 -23.75 1.88
CA TYR A 201 -14.81 -23.36 1.57
C TYR A 201 -15.72 -23.80 2.71
N ASP A 202 -16.15 -22.85 3.54
CA ASP A 202 -16.98 -23.10 4.72
C ASP A 202 -18.25 -22.23 4.67
N PRO A 203 -19.38 -22.80 4.23
CA PRO A 203 -20.66 -22.09 4.22
C PRO A 203 -21.19 -21.71 5.59
N GLN A 204 -20.85 -22.45 6.65
CA GLN A 204 -21.34 -22.18 8.00
C GLN A 204 -20.58 -21.01 8.63
N ALA A 205 -19.25 -20.99 8.46
CA ALA A 205 -18.41 -19.87 8.87
C ALA A 205 -18.50 -18.68 7.90
N ARG A 206 -19.15 -18.84 6.73
CA ARG A 206 -19.19 -17.86 5.63
C ARG A 206 -17.79 -17.41 5.21
N LYS A 207 -16.91 -18.39 4.98
CA LYS A 207 -15.49 -18.19 4.73
C LYS A 207 -15.00 -18.98 3.53
N VAL A 208 -14.18 -18.34 2.70
CA VAL A 208 -13.52 -18.98 1.55
C VAL A 208 -12.07 -18.49 1.44
N GLU A 209 -11.16 -19.38 1.04
CA GLU A 209 -9.75 -19.07 0.83
C GLU A 209 -9.23 -19.71 -0.47
N PHE A 210 -8.39 -18.97 -1.18
CA PHE A 210 -7.78 -19.35 -2.44
C PHE A 210 -6.26 -19.24 -2.36
N ALA A 211 -5.57 -20.27 -2.81
CA ALA A 211 -4.18 -20.16 -3.23
C ALA A 211 -4.13 -19.80 -4.71
N PHE A 212 -3.47 -18.70 -5.02
CA PHE A 212 -3.21 -18.30 -6.39
C PHE A 212 -2.12 -19.21 -6.95
N LEU A 213 -2.32 -19.71 -8.17
CA LEU A 213 -1.38 -20.58 -8.87
C LEU A 213 -0.21 -19.76 -9.43
N ALA A 214 0.61 -19.20 -8.54
CA ALA A 214 1.67 -18.23 -8.84
C ALA A 214 2.85 -18.81 -9.66
N ASP A 215 2.95 -20.14 -9.70
CA ASP A 215 3.94 -20.89 -10.47
C ASP A 215 3.50 -21.17 -11.92
N GLU A 216 2.23 -20.90 -12.28
CA GLU A 216 1.77 -21.07 -13.65
C GLU A 216 2.43 -20.04 -14.60
N PRO A 217 2.81 -20.46 -15.82
CA PRO A 217 3.30 -19.54 -16.83
C PRO A 217 2.31 -18.39 -17.08
N GLY A 218 2.80 -17.16 -17.09
CA GLY A 218 1.97 -15.98 -17.36
C GLY A 218 1.29 -15.37 -16.12
N PHE A 219 1.54 -15.89 -14.90
CA PHE A 219 1.01 -15.29 -13.68
C PHE A 219 1.38 -13.79 -13.58
N PRO A 220 0.39 -12.88 -13.51
CA PRO A 220 0.61 -11.46 -13.78
C PRO A 220 1.15 -10.67 -12.59
N TYR A 221 1.15 -11.26 -11.40
CA TYR A 221 1.51 -10.55 -10.17
C TYR A 221 2.95 -10.85 -9.72
N PRO A 222 3.65 -9.88 -9.10
CA PRO A 222 5.05 -10.01 -8.71
C PRO A 222 5.26 -10.80 -7.40
N PHE A 223 4.50 -11.88 -7.19
CA PHE A 223 4.51 -12.68 -5.95
C PHE A 223 4.90 -14.14 -6.21
N LYS A 224 5.77 -14.69 -5.36
CA LYS A 224 6.14 -16.11 -5.32
C LYS A 224 4.98 -16.96 -4.81
N THR A 225 4.32 -16.48 -3.76
CA THR A 225 3.10 -17.09 -3.23
C THR A 225 2.09 -16.00 -2.98
N MET A 226 0.81 -16.34 -3.18
CA MET A 226 -0.28 -15.43 -2.90
C MET A 226 -1.49 -16.29 -2.48
N VAL A 227 -1.96 -16.04 -1.27
CA VAL A 227 -3.18 -16.63 -0.72
C VAL A 227 -4.14 -15.48 -0.44
N GLY A 228 -5.39 -15.61 -0.80
CA GLY A 228 -6.39 -14.59 -0.52
C GLY A 228 -7.70 -15.21 -0.10
N GLY A 229 -8.49 -14.51 0.69
CA GLY A 229 -9.74 -15.04 1.18
C GLY A 229 -10.74 -13.98 1.58
N TRP A 230 -11.96 -14.45 1.81
CA TRP A 230 -13.13 -13.67 2.15
C TRP A 230 -13.83 -14.32 3.33
N GLU A 231 -14.33 -13.50 4.24
CA GLU A 231 -15.14 -13.93 5.38
C GLU A 231 -16.24 -12.89 5.63
N VAL A 232 -17.46 -13.33 5.90
CA VAL A 232 -18.60 -12.45 6.15
C VAL A 232 -19.12 -12.64 7.57
N VAL A 233 -18.98 -11.61 8.40
CA VAL A 233 -19.35 -11.65 9.82
C VAL A 233 -20.50 -10.69 10.09
N PRO A 234 -21.60 -11.12 10.75
CA PRO A 234 -22.65 -10.20 11.19
C PRO A 234 -22.13 -9.18 12.23
N ASN A 235 -22.58 -7.93 12.17
CA ASN A 235 -22.18 -6.88 13.13
C ASN A 235 -23.36 -6.21 13.86
N GLY A 236 -24.53 -6.84 13.87
CA GLY A 236 -25.75 -6.36 14.51
C GLY A 236 -26.62 -5.44 13.64
N ASN A 237 -26.00 -4.56 12.83
CA ASN A 237 -26.70 -3.62 11.95
C ASN A 237 -26.56 -3.98 10.45
N GLY A 238 -25.93 -5.10 10.15
CA GLY A 238 -25.55 -5.54 8.82
C GLY A 238 -24.43 -6.58 8.92
N SER A 239 -23.37 -6.39 8.15
CA SER A 239 -22.22 -7.28 8.18
C SER A 239 -20.89 -6.56 7.92
N ILE A 240 -19.81 -7.28 8.19
CA ILE A 240 -18.44 -6.92 7.84
C ILE A 240 -17.93 -8.00 6.89
N VAL A 241 -17.52 -7.58 5.69
CA VAL A 241 -16.79 -8.44 4.75
C VAL A 241 -15.30 -8.23 4.97
N ASN A 242 -14.64 -9.24 5.52
CA ASN A 242 -13.20 -9.28 5.69
C ASN A 242 -12.58 -9.90 4.43
N ILE A 243 -11.72 -9.14 3.75
CA ILE A 243 -10.91 -9.63 2.63
C ILE A 243 -9.44 -9.59 3.05
N TRP A 244 -8.69 -10.65 2.81
CA TRP A 244 -7.24 -10.67 3.07
C TRP A 244 -6.44 -11.18 1.89
N PHE A 245 -5.18 -10.76 1.84
CA PHE A 245 -4.14 -11.27 0.96
C PHE A 245 -2.88 -11.50 1.75
N GLU A 246 -2.40 -12.73 1.78
CA GLU A 246 -1.08 -13.12 2.25
C GLU A 246 -0.16 -13.35 1.06
N VAL A 247 0.91 -12.57 0.97
CA VAL A 247 1.80 -12.57 -0.19
C VAL A 247 3.26 -12.75 0.21
N THR A 248 3.98 -13.52 -0.61
CA THR A 248 5.45 -13.57 -0.59
C THR A 248 5.98 -12.94 -1.89
N PRO A 249 6.82 -11.92 -1.86
CA PRO A 249 7.23 -11.17 -3.05
C PRO A 249 8.34 -11.85 -3.84
N LYS A 250 8.37 -11.63 -5.17
CA LYS A 250 9.50 -12.07 -6.02
C LYS A 250 10.73 -11.18 -5.82
N TYR A 251 10.55 -9.86 -5.72
CA TYR A 251 11.63 -8.88 -5.74
C TYR A 251 11.90 -8.30 -4.35
N GLY A 252 13.09 -8.55 -3.80
CA GLY A 252 13.43 -8.23 -2.40
C GLY A 252 13.33 -6.73 -2.05
N LEU A 253 14.22 -5.89 -2.62
CA LEU A 253 14.34 -4.49 -2.20
C LEU A 253 13.16 -3.60 -2.63
N ALA A 254 12.46 -3.94 -3.71
CA ALA A 254 11.30 -3.19 -4.19
C ALA A 254 10.00 -3.53 -3.44
N HIS A 255 10.00 -4.57 -2.61
CA HIS A 255 8.78 -5.09 -2.02
C HIS A 255 7.97 -4.06 -1.21
N PRO A 256 8.56 -3.22 -0.33
CA PRO A 256 7.77 -2.27 0.45
C PRO A 256 7.00 -1.28 -0.42
N ILE A 257 7.53 -0.94 -1.61
CA ILE A 257 6.85 -0.08 -2.59
C ILE A 257 5.69 -0.84 -3.23
N ILE A 258 5.89 -2.10 -3.62
CA ILE A 258 4.82 -2.95 -4.17
C ILE A 258 3.67 -3.09 -3.17
N LEU A 259 3.95 -3.34 -1.88
CA LEU A 259 2.93 -3.36 -0.82
C LEU A 259 2.18 -2.04 -0.71
N ALA A 260 2.91 -0.93 -0.71
CA ALA A 260 2.33 0.39 -0.57
C ALA A 260 1.41 0.74 -1.74
N VAL A 261 1.79 0.39 -2.97
CA VAL A 261 0.96 0.53 -4.17
C VAL A 261 -0.27 -0.35 -4.07
N MET A 262 -0.12 -1.62 -3.70
CA MET A 262 -1.24 -2.56 -3.57
C MET A 262 -2.24 -2.09 -2.51
N ALA A 263 -1.75 -1.59 -1.36
CA ALA A 263 -2.59 -1.10 -0.27
C ALA A 263 -3.37 0.18 -0.60
N LYS A 264 -2.88 1.00 -1.55
CA LYS A 264 -3.43 2.33 -1.86
C LYS A 264 -4.92 2.31 -2.18
N ASP A 265 -5.31 1.43 -3.10
CA ASP A 265 -6.67 1.41 -3.66
C ASP A 265 -7.45 0.15 -3.24
N LEU A 266 -6.82 -0.76 -2.46
CA LEU A 266 -7.40 -2.04 -2.06
C LEU A 266 -8.75 -1.87 -1.36
N ALA A 267 -8.78 -1.03 -0.32
CA ALA A 267 -9.98 -0.84 0.50
C ALA A 267 -11.15 -0.25 -0.31
N ARG A 268 -10.87 0.75 -1.16
CA ARG A 268 -11.88 1.33 -2.04
C ARG A 268 -12.37 0.33 -3.08
N SER A 269 -11.45 -0.37 -3.75
CA SER A 269 -11.79 -1.33 -4.80
C SER A 269 -12.67 -2.46 -4.26
N PHE A 270 -12.35 -3.03 -3.10
CA PHE A 270 -13.20 -4.08 -2.52
C PHE A 270 -14.50 -3.55 -1.95
N ALA A 271 -14.53 -2.32 -1.41
CA ALA A 271 -15.78 -1.70 -1.00
C ALA A 271 -16.73 -1.51 -2.20
N GLU A 272 -16.22 -1.16 -3.39
CA GLU A 272 -17.01 -1.06 -4.61
C GLU A 272 -17.54 -2.42 -5.08
N VAL A 273 -16.74 -3.49 -4.96
CA VAL A 273 -17.19 -4.87 -5.25
C VAL A 273 -18.30 -5.30 -4.30
N VAL A 274 -18.11 -5.09 -3.00
CA VAL A 274 -19.13 -5.41 -1.97
C VAL A 274 -20.39 -4.58 -2.21
N ALA A 275 -20.29 -3.31 -2.59
CA ALA A 275 -21.44 -2.49 -2.92
C ALA A 275 -22.24 -2.96 -4.14
N ARG A 276 -21.56 -3.55 -5.12
CA ARG A 276 -22.21 -4.19 -6.28
C ARG A 276 -22.91 -5.50 -5.88
N MET A 277 -22.28 -6.30 -5.02
CA MET A 277 -22.90 -7.49 -4.42
C MET A 277 -24.13 -7.10 -3.60
N ALA A 278 -24.03 -6.08 -2.76
CA ALA A 278 -25.15 -5.54 -1.98
C ALA A 278 -26.33 -5.11 -2.86
N ALA A 279 -26.06 -4.44 -3.99
CA ALA A 279 -27.07 -4.09 -4.97
C ALA A 279 -27.79 -5.33 -5.51
N ALA A 280 -27.01 -6.31 -5.98
CA ALA A 280 -27.54 -7.56 -6.53
C ALA A 280 -28.33 -8.37 -5.49
N GLY A 281 -27.86 -8.41 -4.25
CA GLY A 281 -28.54 -9.08 -3.14
C GLY A 281 -29.91 -8.48 -2.80
N ARG A 282 -30.16 -7.21 -3.18
CA ARG A 282 -31.48 -6.57 -3.11
C ARG A 282 -32.32 -6.73 -4.38
N GLY A 283 -31.81 -7.46 -5.38
CA GLY A 283 -32.44 -7.55 -6.70
C GLY A 283 -32.32 -6.28 -7.53
N GLU A 284 -31.42 -5.34 -7.17
CA GLU A 284 -31.13 -4.18 -8.00
C GLU A 284 -30.26 -4.57 -9.20
N THR A 285 -30.31 -3.75 -10.25
CA THR A 285 -29.34 -3.84 -11.34
C THR A 285 -27.95 -3.47 -10.82
N VAL A 286 -26.93 -4.25 -11.18
CA VAL A 286 -25.55 -3.99 -10.75
C VAL A 286 -25.07 -2.66 -11.34
N PRO A 287 -24.72 -1.67 -10.49
CA PRO A 287 -24.38 -0.35 -10.99
C PRO A 287 -22.99 -0.34 -11.64
N VAL A 288 -22.87 0.40 -12.75
CA VAL A 288 -21.57 0.63 -13.43
C VAL A 288 -20.64 1.50 -12.57
N ALA A 289 -21.20 2.48 -11.87
CA ALA A 289 -20.48 3.37 -10.96
C ALA A 289 -21.11 3.32 -9.56
N VAL A 290 -20.27 3.23 -8.53
CA VAL A 290 -20.71 3.11 -7.14
C VAL A 290 -20.30 4.37 -6.36
N LYS A 291 -21.27 4.97 -5.67
CA LYS A 291 -21.02 5.96 -4.61
C LYS A 291 -21.17 5.26 -3.27
N LEU A 292 -20.05 4.96 -2.61
CA LEU A 292 -20.02 4.17 -1.37
C LEU A 292 -20.83 4.83 -0.23
N ALA A 293 -20.70 6.15 -0.09
CA ALA A 293 -21.39 6.92 0.95
C ALA A 293 -22.92 6.82 0.85
N ASP A 294 -23.47 6.86 -0.38
CA ASP A 294 -24.91 6.78 -0.63
C ASP A 294 -25.49 5.41 -0.24
N ARG A 295 -24.63 4.39 -0.13
CA ARG A 295 -25.00 3.01 0.22
C ARG A 295 -24.67 2.65 1.66
N GLY A 296 -24.13 3.57 2.45
CA GLY A 296 -23.70 3.30 3.83
C GLY A 296 -22.54 2.29 3.92
N ILE A 297 -21.75 2.15 2.84
CA ILE A 297 -20.66 1.19 2.76
C ILE A 297 -19.34 1.90 3.02
N THR A 298 -18.52 1.35 3.89
CA THR A 298 -17.19 1.90 4.18
C THR A 298 -16.13 0.80 4.14
N GLY A 299 -15.06 1.04 3.39
CA GLY A 299 -13.92 0.13 3.29
C GLY A 299 -12.67 0.75 3.91
N GLN A 300 -11.97 -0.03 4.73
CA GLN A 300 -10.72 0.41 5.34
C GLN A 300 -9.70 -0.73 5.41
N LEU A 301 -8.41 -0.36 5.37
CA LEU A 301 -7.35 -1.29 5.73
C LEU A 301 -7.46 -1.61 7.22
N ALA A 302 -7.56 -2.88 7.55
CA ALA A 302 -7.80 -3.38 8.90
C ALA A 302 -6.59 -4.16 9.41
N ALA A 303 -6.54 -4.35 10.74
CA ALA A 303 -5.64 -5.34 11.30
C ALA A 303 -6.16 -6.73 10.92
N CYS A 304 -5.27 -7.59 10.45
CA CYS A 304 -5.62 -8.98 10.21
C CYS A 304 -5.98 -9.65 11.54
N SER A 305 -7.17 -10.25 11.59
CA SER A 305 -7.58 -11.22 12.61
C SER A 305 -6.93 -12.58 12.39
#